data_AF-A0A538AZY6-F1
#
_entry.id   AF-A0A538AZY6-F1
#
_cell.length_a   1.000
_cell.length_b   1.000
_cell.length_c   1.000
_cell.angle_alpha   90.00
_cell.angle_beta   90.00
_cell.angle_gamma   90.00
#
_symmetry.space_group_name_H-M   'P 1'
#
loop_
_entity.id
_entity.type
_entity.pdbx_description
1 polymer ?
#
loop_
_entity_poly.entity_id
_entity_poly.type
_entity_poly.pdbx_seq_one_letter_code
_entity_poly.pdbx_strand_id
1 'polypeptide(L)'
;MTRLARVLGYRDSREGEAPSLLIADLRQHQATVRSIYERLYFRPLLEAFAVVPGTGDGGLSVEAAEARLTAFGFTDIERTRVALRELAGGLTRSSRQSPDPDLGLLGLRRLSSGEQRTTELVTAFRESPEVARRLCLLLGTSRLFAETFEHNPDELLSLGDPEGLGVRSADDLAKGASAALRWRTGQAERRRGLYRFRQREELRIAARDVLGLDDEEAAVAVTGSELTALAEASLAAALETVDPPVPFAAVAMGRFGGAELSYASDLDLLLVYEGSTAADFSAAEETAERLLEFLGGQTPPIYPVDLGLRPEGKQGPLARSLEGYRTYYARWALMWERQALLRARPVAGDPDVGRRFMEIVEPHV
;
A
#
# COMPACT_ATOMS: atom_id res chain seq x y z
N MET A 1 -13.00 -11.65 23.14
CA MET A 1 -13.68 -12.87 22.67
C MET A 1 -14.47 -13.58 23.77
N THR A 2 -13.91 -13.86 24.94
CA THR A 2 -14.57 -14.62 26.03
C THR A 2 -15.91 -14.04 26.51
N ARG A 3 -16.00 -12.71 26.63
CA ARG A 3 -17.26 -12.04 27.02
C ARG A 3 -18.35 -12.20 25.95
N LEU A 4 -17.98 -12.13 24.67
CA LEU A 4 -18.90 -12.30 23.54
C LEU A 4 -19.43 -13.74 23.48
N ALA A 5 -18.53 -14.73 23.61
CA ALA A 5 -18.90 -16.14 23.64
C ALA A 5 -19.91 -16.46 24.75
N ARG A 6 -19.69 -15.95 25.97
CA ARG A 6 -20.62 -16.16 27.09
C ARG A 6 -21.97 -15.45 26.90
N VAL A 7 -21.98 -14.24 26.33
CA VAL A 7 -23.22 -13.50 26.02
C VAL A 7 -24.04 -14.22 24.94
N LEU A 8 -23.37 -14.85 23.97
CA LEU A 8 -24.01 -15.67 22.93
C LEU A 8 -24.37 -17.09 23.40
N GLY A 9 -24.16 -17.40 24.68
CA GLY A 9 -24.61 -18.65 25.30
C GLY A 9 -23.60 -19.80 25.32
N TYR A 10 -22.38 -19.61 24.77
CA TYR A 10 -21.33 -20.63 24.82
C TYR A 10 -20.74 -20.72 26.24
N ARG A 11 -20.53 -21.97 26.70
CA ARG A 11 -19.95 -22.29 28.02
C ARG A 11 -18.80 -23.28 27.85
N ASP A 12 -17.88 -23.25 28.81
CA ASP A 12 -16.78 -24.21 28.85
C ASP A 12 -17.34 -25.62 29.02
N SER A 13 -16.93 -26.53 28.14
CA SER A 13 -17.41 -27.92 28.11
C SER A 13 -16.23 -28.88 27.97
N ARG A 14 -16.52 -30.19 27.97
CA ARG A 14 -15.48 -31.21 27.70
C ARG A 14 -14.92 -31.13 26.28
N GLU A 15 -15.62 -30.45 25.37
CA GLU A 15 -15.24 -30.32 23.95
C GLU A 15 -14.35 -29.09 23.70
N GLY A 16 -14.29 -28.15 24.64
CA GLY A 16 -13.41 -26.98 24.57
C GLY A 16 -13.89 -25.80 25.41
N GLU A 17 -13.05 -24.75 25.46
CA GLU A 17 -13.40 -23.49 26.10
C GLU A 17 -14.43 -22.71 25.27
N ALA A 18 -15.29 -21.93 25.93
CA ALA A 18 -16.36 -21.16 25.30
C ALA A 18 -15.91 -20.28 24.11
N PRO A 19 -14.75 -19.58 24.12
CA PRO A 19 -14.27 -18.83 22.96
C PRO A 19 -13.92 -19.72 21.77
N SER A 20 -13.36 -20.90 22.02
CA SER A 20 -12.96 -21.86 20.99
C SER A 20 -14.18 -22.49 20.33
N LEU A 21 -15.21 -22.80 21.12
CA LEU A 21 -16.50 -23.30 20.62
C LEU A 21 -17.23 -22.26 19.76
N LEU A 22 -17.26 -20.99 20.18
CA LEU A 22 -17.81 -19.89 19.37
C LEU A 22 -17.07 -19.76 18.03
N ILE A 23 -15.74 -19.83 18.03
CA ILE A 23 -14.93 -19.73 16.81
C ILE A 23 -15.19 -20.92 15.87
N ALA A 24 -15.34 -22.13 16.41
CA ALA A 24 -15.65 -23.32 15.63
C ALA A 24 -17.03 -23.21 14.95
N ASP A 25 -18.04 -22.77 15.70
CA ASP A 25 -19.40 -22.61 15.19
C ASP A 25 -19.50 -21.46 14.18
N LEU A 26 -18.80 -20.35 14.43
CA LEU A 26 -18.66 -19.26 13.46
C LEU A 26 -18.03 -19.74 12.15
N ARG A 27 -16.96 -20.56 12.21
CA ARG A 27 -16.33 -21.15 11.02
C ARG A 27 -17.29 -22.07 10.26
N GLN A 28 -18.11 -22.85 10.97
CA GLN A 28 -19.11 -23.72 10.35
C GLN A 28 -20.23 -22.92 9.66
N HIS A 29 -20.70 -21.86 10.31
CA HIS A 29 -21.67 -20.94 9.70
C HIS A 29 -21.08 -20.20 8.51
N GLN A 30 -19.85 -19.70 8.60
CA GLN A 30 -19.14 -19.09 7.48
C GLN A 30 -18.98 -20.08 6.33
N ALA A 31 -18.61 -21.34 6.58
CA ALA A 31 -18.52 -22.36 5.55
C ALA A 31 -19.87 -22.69 4.90
N THR A 32 -20.96 -22.68 5.68
CA THR A 32 -22.33 -22.91 5.18
C THR A 32 -22.81 -21.75 4.32
N VAL A 33 -22.64 -20.51 4.82
CA VAL A 33 -22.95 -19.28 4.08
C VAL A 33 -22.11 -19.21 2.81
N ARG A 34 -20.82 -19.54 2.87
CA ARG A 34 -19.92 -19.66 1.71
C ARG A 34 -20.44 -20.70 0.72
N SER A 35 -20.80 -21.91 1.13
CA SER A 35 -21.40 -22.93 0.24
C SER A 35 -22.70 -22.44 -0.43
N ILE A 36 -23.55 -21.73 0.31
CA ILE A 36 -24.79 -21.14 -0.22
C ILE A 36 -24.47 -20.00 -1.20
N TYR A 37 -23.54 -19.12 -0.86
CA TYR A 37 -23.10 -18.01 -1.69
C TYR A 37 -22.39 -18.49 -2.96
N GLU A 38 -21.52 -19.49 -2.83
CA GLU A 38 -20.88 -20.20 -3.92
C GLU A 38 -21.93 -20.81 -4.86
N ARG A 39 -22.98 -21.46 -4.33
CA ARG A 39 -24.05 -22.03 -5.16
C ARG A 39 -24.96 -20.99 -5.82
N LEU A 40 -25.28 -19.90 -5.15
CA LEU A 40 -26.27 -18.92 -5.61
C LEU A 40 -25.67 -17.81 -6.48
N TYR A 41 -24.44 -17.42 -6.21
CA TYR A 41 -23.80 -16.27 -6.86
C TYR A 41 -22.57 -16.67 -7.66
N PHE A 42 -21.77 -17.62 -7.19
CA PHE A 42 -20.51 -17.98 -7.84
C PHE A 42 -20.67 -19.05 -8.92
N ARG A 43 -21.47 -20.09 -8.70
CA ARG A 43 -21.74 -21.15 -9.69
C ARG A 43 -22.37 -20.56 -10.96
N PRO A 44 -23.32 -19.61 -10.89
CA PRO A 44 -23.81 -18.90 -12.07
C PRO A 44 -22.79 -17.92 -12.70
N LEU A 45 -21.89 -17.31 -11.90
CA LEU A 45 -20.80 -16.46 -12.43
C LEU A 45 -19.75 -17.31 -13.14
N LEU A 46 -19.31 -18.41 -12.54
CA LEU A 46 -18.46 -19.41 -13.16
C LEU A 46 -19.17 -20.07 -14.34
N GLU A 47 -20.45 -20.40 -14.30
CA GLU A 47 -21.16 -20.94 -15.47
C GLU A 47 -21.33 -19.87 -16.57
N ALA A 48 -21.37 -18.59 -16.22
CA ALA A 48 -21.32 -17.47 -17.18
C ALA A 48 -19.90 -17.16 -17.68
N PHE A 49 -18.87 -17.54 -16.91
CA PHE A 49 -17.44 -17.32 -17.15
C PHE A 49 -16.66 -18.62 -17.45
N ALA A 50 -17.31 -19.76 -17.59
CA ALA A 50 -16.70 -21.07 -17.81
C ALA A 50 -17.58 -21.77 -18.80
N VAL A 51 -17.12 -21.79 -20.04
CA VAL A 51 -17.75 -22.61 -21.05
C VAL A 51 -17.18 -24.01 -20.97
N VAL A 52 -17.43 -24.71 -19.87
CA VAL A 52 -17.01 -26.11 -19.75
C VAL A 52 -18.24 -26.99 -19.99
N PRO A 53 -18.41 -27.58 -21.19
CA PRO A 53 -19.32 -28.70 -21.35
C PRO A 53 -18.64 -29.93 -20.74
N GLY A 54 -19.25 -30.55 -19.72
CA GLY A 54 -18.85 -31.91 -19.32
C GLY A 54 -19.06 -32.35 -17.87
N THR A 55 -19.36 -31.47 -16.92
CA THR A 55 -19.55 -31.88 -15.52
C THR A 55 -20.96 -31.59 -15.04
N GLY A 56 -21.84 -32.60 -15.18
CA GLY A 56 -23.05 -32.82 -14.37
C GLY A 56 -24.02 -31.65 -14.16
N ASP A 57 -25.15 -31.72 -14.87
CA ASP A 57 -26.45 -31.08 -14.61
C ASP A 57 -26.39 -29.69 -13.93
N GLY A 58 -26.19 -28.64 -14.73
CA GLY A 58 -26.20 -27.24 -14.26
C GLY A 58 -25.50 -26.20 -15.13
N GLY A 59 -24.67 -26.60 -16.10
CA GLY A 59 -23.98 -25.63 -16.98
C GLY A 59 -24.96 -24.85 -17.87
N LEU A 60 -24.73 -23.53 -18.01
CA LEU A 60 -25.46 -22.68 -18.95
C LEU A 60 -25.28 -23.20 -20.39
N SER A 61 -26.36 -23.16 -21.20
CA SER A 61 -26.24 -23.44 -22.63
C SER A 61 -25.30 -22.43 -23.28
N VAL A 62 -24.66 -22.82 -24.39
CA VAL A 62 -23.74 -21.93 -25.14
C VAL A 62 -24.44 -20.60 -25.46
N GLU A 63 -25.69 -20.63 -25.91
CA GLU A 63 -26.47 -19.42 -26.22
C GLU A 63 -26.75 -18.54 -24.97
N ALA A 64 -26.94 -19.14 -23.79
CA ALA A 64 -27.17 -18.40 -22.55
C ALA A 64 -25.89 -17.76 -22.00
N ALA A 65 -24.73 -18.36 -22.27
CA ALA A 65 -23.42 -17.77 -21.99
C ALA A 65 -23.12 -16.61 -22.96
N GLU A 66 -23.41 -16.79 -24.25
CA GLU A 66 -23.23 -15.74 -25.28
C GLU A 66 -24.13 -14.51 -25.02
N ALA A 67 -25.40 -14.73 -24.67
CA ALA A 67 -26.32 -13.66 -24.31
C ALA A 67 -25.86 -12.85 -23.08
N ARG A 68 -25.25 -13.53 -22.10
CA ARG A 68 -24.68 -12.86 -20.91
C ARG A 68 -23.39 -12.12 -21.23
N LEU A 69 -22.46 -12.72 -21.97
CA LEU A 69 -21.23 -12.05 -22.42
C LEU A 69 -21.56 -10.81 -23.27
N THR A 70 -22.58 -10.91 -24.12
CA THR A 70 -23.11 -9.75 -24.86
C THR A 70 -23.70 -8.70 -23.92
N ALA A 71 -24.46 -9.10 -22.90
CA ALA A 71 -25.02 -8.18 -21.90
C ALA A 71 -23.95 -7.49 -21.03
N PHE A 72 -22.77 -8.10 -20.88
CA PHE A 72 -21.59 -7.52 -20.24
C PHE A 72 -20.72 -6.67 -21.20
N GLY A 73 -21.08 -6.58 -22.49
CA GLY A 73 -20.41 -5.72 -23.48
C GLY A 73 -19.24 -6.36 -24.23
N PHE A 74 -19.08 -7.69 -24.17
CA PHE A 74 -18.04 -8.38 -24.94
C PHE A 74 -18.41 -8.46 -26.43
N THR A 75 -17.49 -8.06 -27.31
CA THR A 75 -17.70 -7.97 -28.76
C THR A 75 -17.20 -9.18 -29.54
N ASP A 76 -16.22 -9.92 -29.02
CA ASP A 76 -15.70 -11.17 -29.59
C ASP A 76 -15.99 -12.34 -28.63
N ILE A 77 -17.17 -12.93 -28.81
CA ILE A 77 -17.76 -13.85 -27.85
C ILE A 77 -17.00 -15.18 -27.84
N GLU A 78 -16.71 -15.78 -28.99
CA GLU A 78 -16.01 -17.07 -29.07
C GLU A 78 -14.58 -17.01 -28.50
N ARG A 79 -13.84 -15.93 -28.76
CA ARG A 79 -12.48 -15.78 -28.22
C ARG A 79 -12.48 -15.58 -26.70
N THR A 80 -13.43 -14.79 -26.19
CA THR A 80 -13.64 -14.59 -24.75
C THR A 80 -14.00 -15.91 -24.06
N ARG A 81 -14.84 -16.71 -24.71
CA ARG A 81 -15.27 -18.04 -24.29
C ARG A 81 -14.14 -19.05 -24.11
N VAL A 82 -13.12 -18.99 -24.96
CA VAL A 82 -11.94 -19.89 -24.93
C VAL A 82 -11.01 -19.50 -23.78
N ALA A 83 -10.65 -18.22 -23.65
CA ALA A 83 -9.79 -17.72 -22.58
C ALA A 83 -10.40 -18.00 -21.18
N LEU A 84 -11.70 -17.76 -21.05
CA LEU A 84 -12.48 -18.04 -19.84
C LEU A 84 -12.55 -19.53 -19.48
N ARG A 85 -12.46 -20.43 -20.46
CA ARG A 85 -12.42 -21.88 -20.27
C ARG A 85 -11.10 -22.36 -19.70
N GLU A 86 -9.99 -21.84 -20.25
CA GLU A 86 -8.63 -22.12 -19.79
C GLU A 86 -8.43 -21.58 -18.38
N LEU A 87 -8.98 -20.40 -18.10
CA LEU A 87 -9.08 -19.83 -16.77
C LEU A 87 -9.93 -20.67 -15.83
N ALA A 88 -11.16 -21.03 -16.14
CA ALA A 88 -12.02 -21.80 -15.23
C ALA A 88 -11.45 -23.18 -14.85
N GLY A 89 -10.71 -23.82 -15.77
CA GLY A 89 -9.96 -25.05 -15.51
C GLY A 89 -8.79 -24.89 -14.52
N GLY A 90 -8.18 -23.70 -14.44
CA GLY A 90 -7.12 -23.37 -13.47
C GLY A 90 -7.60 -22.63 -12.21
N LEU A 91 -8.59 -21.76 -12.35
CA LEU A 91 -9.15 -20.86 -11.33
C LEU A 91 -9.93 -21.57 -10.25
N THR A 92 -10.63 -22.68 -10.56
CA THR A 92 -11.30 -23.49 -9.54
C THR A 92 -10.32 -24.13 -8.56
N ARG A 93 -9.04 -24.29 -8.94
CA ARG A 93 -7.99 -24.81 -8.06
C ARG A 93 -7.22 -23.71 -7.33
N SER A 94 -6.95 -22.57 -7.99
CA SER A 94 -6.20 -21.46 -7.38
C SER A 94 -7.05 -20.56 -6.47
N SER A 95 -8.34 -20.34 -6.76
CA SER A 95 -9.24 -19.58 -5.86
C SER A 95 -9.46 -20.30 -4.51
N ARG A 96 -9.38 -21.64 -4.52
CA ARG A 96 -9.40 -22.49 -3.31
C ARG A 96 -8.13 -22.42 -2.47
N GLN A 97 -7.03 -21.90 -3.03
CA GLN A 97 -5.75 -21.72 -2.33
C GLN A 97 -5.60 -20.29 -1.76
N SER A 98 -6.58 -19.42 -1.99
CA SER A 98 -6.62 -18.08 -1.41
C SER A 98 -6.97 -18.11 0.09
N PRO A 99 -6.35 -17.25 0.93
CA PRO A 99 -6.67 -17.16 2.35
C PRO A 99 -8.15 -16.87 2.64
N ASP A 100 -8.75 -15.94 1.91
CA ASP A 100 -10.19 -15.63 1.91
C ASP A 100 -10.74 -15.64 0.46
N PRO A 101 -11.35 -16.76 0.03
CA PRO A 101 -11.93 -16.87 -1.31
C PRO A 101 -13.06 -15.86 -1.56
N ASP A 102 -13.92 -15.59 -0.58
CA ASP A 102 -15.07 -14.69 -0.75
C ASP A 102 -14.61 -13.25 -1.00
N LEU A 103 -13.57 -12.83 -0.27
CA LEU A 103 -12.90 -11.57 -0.49
C LEU A 103 -12.27 -11.48 -1.89
N GLY A 104 -11.59 -12.55 -2.32
CA GLY A 104 -11.00 -12.63 -3.67
C GLY A 104 -12.04 -12.49 -4.78
N LEU A 105 -13.22 -13.08 -4.59
CA LEU A 105 -14.34 -12.99 -5.53
C LEU A 105 -14.93 -11.58 -5.62
N LEU A 106 -15.08 -10.90 -4.49
CA LEU A 106 -15.52 -9.51 -4.48
C LEU A 106 -14.51 -8.60 -5.19
N GLY A 107 -13.22 -8.86 -5.02
CA GLY A 107 -12.15 -8.17 -5.74
C GLY A 107 -12.23 -8.37 -7.25
N LEU A 108 -12.39 -9.61 -7.72
CA LEU A 108 -12.51 -9.91 -9.16
C LEU A 108 -13.74 -9.25 -9.77
N ARG A 109 -14.89 -9.28 -9.09
CA ARG A 109 -16.11 -8.60 -9.56
C ARG A 109 -15.89 -7.09 -9.72
N ARG A 110 -15.17 -6.48 -8.79
CA ARG A 110 -14.84 -5.05 -8.85
C ARG A 110 -13.96 -4.75 -10.06
N LEU A 111 -12.93 -5.57 -10.32
CA LEU A 111 -12.05 -5.41 -11.48
C LEU A 111 -12.74 -5.72 -12.82
N SER A 112 -13.73 -6.61 -12.84
CA SER A 112 -14.54 -6.89 -14.05
C SER A 112 -15.63 -5.85 -14.31
N SER A 113 -15.72 -4.81 -13.49
CA SER A 113 -16.72 -3.75 -13.64
C SER A 113 -16.08 -2.55 -14.31
N GLY A 114 -16.31 -2.35 -15.61
CA GLY A 114 -15.82 -1.20 -16.40
C GLY A 114 -14.88 -1.61 -17.55
N GLU A 115 -15.03 -0.96 -18.70
CA GLU A 115 -14.42 -1.38 -19.98
C GLU A 115 -12.89 -1.51 -19.93
N GLN A 116 -12.19 -0.48 -19.43
CA GLN A 116 -10.73 -0.50 -19.34
C GLN A 116 -10.23 -1.61 -18.41
N ARG A 117 -10.78 -1.72 -17.19
CA ARG A 117 -10.35 -2.72 -16.21
C ARG A 117 -10.60 -4.14 -16.70
N THR A 118 -11.76 -4.39 -17.31
CA THR A 118 -12.07 -5.68 -17.91
C THR A 118 -11.09 -6.01 -19.04
N THR A 119 -10.71 -5.04 -19.86
CA THR A 119 -9.75 -5.24 -20.96
C THR A 119 -8.37 -5.65 -20.41
N GLU A 120 -7.86 -4.93 -19.41
CA GLU A 120 -6.57 -5.26 -18.78
C GLU A 120 -6.62 -6.61 -18.08
N LEU A 121 -7.69 -6.91 -17.34
CA LEU A 121 -7.88 -8.19 -16.65
C LEU A 121 -7.89 -9.37 -17.65
N VAL A 122 -8.65 -9.24 -18.74
CA VAL A 122 -8.72 -10.27 -19.80
C VAL A 122 -7.38 -10.43 -20.49
N THR A 123 -6.67 -9.34 -20.75
CA THR A 123 -5.34 -9.36 -21.37
C THR A 123 -4.36 -10.06 -20.45
N ALA A 124 -4.29 -9.65 -19.18
CA ALA A 124 -3.36 -10.22 -18.21
C ALA A 124 -3.58 -11.72 -17.97
N PHE A 125 -4.84 -12.15 -17.95
CA PHE A 125 -5.18 -13.57 -17.84
C PHE A 125 -4.86 -14.38 -19.10
N ARG A 126 -4.96 -13.76 -20.28
CA ARG A 126 -4.59 -14.39 -21.56
C ARG A 126 -3.09 -14.56 -21.68
N GLU A 127 -2.31 -13.55 -21.30
CA GLU A 127 -0.86 -13.55 -21.46
C GLU A 127 -0.17 -14.51 -20.46
N SER A 128 -0.73 -14.70 -19.26
CA SER A 128 -0.10 -15.57 -18.24
C SER A 128 -1.10 -16.18 -17.25
N PRO A 129 -1.22 -17.52 -17.19
CA PRO A 129 -1.98 -18.21 -16.15
C PRO A 129 -1.47 -17.92 -14.72
N GLU A 130 -0.18 -17.59 -14.60
CA GLU A 130 0.45 -17.25 -13.32
C GLU A 130 -0.04 -15.90 -12.78
N VAL A 131 -0.33 -14.93 -13.66
CA VAL A 131 -0.97 -13.66 -13.27
C VAL A 131 -2.31 -13.93 -12.61
N ALA A 132 -3.14 -14.79 -13.22
CA ALA A 132 -4.45 -15.13 -12.67
C ALA A 132 -4.34 -15.77 -11.28
N ARG A 133 -3.38 -16.69 -11.10
CA ARG A 133 -3.11 -17.33 -9.80
C ARG A 133 -2.69 -16.30 -8.75
N ARG A 134 -1.72 -15.45 -9.06
CA ARG A 134 -1.19 -14.40 -8.17
C ARG A 134 -2.28 -13.40 -7.82
N LEU A 135 -3.03 -12.91 -8.81
CA LEU A 135 -4.12 -11.97 -8.58
C LEU A 135 -5.18 -12.55 -7.64
N CYS A 136 -5.60 -13.80 -7.81
CA CYS A 136 -6.56 -14.43 -6.89
C CYS A 136 -6.03 -14.50 -5.44
N LEU A 137 -4.75 -14.86 -5.26
CA LEU A 137 -4.11 -14.89 -3.94
C LEU A 137 -4.09 -13.50 -3.30
N LEU A 138 -3.66 -12.48 -4.05
CA LEU A 138 -3.61 -11.09 -3.57
C LEU A 138 -5.01 -10.58 -3.19
N LEU A 139 -5.98 -10.71 -4.09
CA LEU A 139 -7.33 -10.23 -3.88
C LEU A 139 -8.00 -10.89 -2.67
N GLY A 140 -7.75 -12.17 -2.43
CA GLY A 140 -8.29 -12.85 -1.25
C GLY A 140 -7.39 -12.78 -0.01
N THR A 141 -6.31 -12.01 -0.05
CA THR A 141 -5.51 -11.66 1.14
C THR A 141 -5.93 -10.32 1.72
N SER A 142 -6.16 -9.31 0.88
CA SER A 142 -6.50 -7.96 1.34
C SER A 142 -7.37 -7.18 0.37
N ARG A 143 -8.31 -6.40 0.92
CA ARG A 143 -9.13 -5.43 0.17
C ARG A 143 -8.30 -4.36 -0.53
N LEU A 144 -7.12 -4.04 0.02
CA LEU A 144 -6.21 -3.04 -0.54
C LEU A 144 -5.83 -3.39 -1.98
N PHE A 145 -5.55 -4.66 -2.29
CA PHE A 145 -5.22 -5.06 -3.66
C PHE A 145 -6.36 -4.76 -4.63
N ALA A 146 -7.61 -5.09 -4.26
CA ALA A 146 -8.76 -4.82 -5.11
C ALA A 146 -8.96 -3.31 -5.35
N GLU A 147 -8.79 -2.50 -4.30
CA GLU A 147 -8.90 -1.04 -4.38
C GLU A 147 -7.77 -0.42 -5.21
N THR A 148 -6.54 -0.88 -5.04
CA THR A 148 -5.39 -0.34 -5.78
C THR A 148 -5.40 -0.75 -7.26
N PHE A 149 -5.71 -2.01 -7.59
CA PHE A 149 -5.87 -2.46 -8.98
C PHE A 149 -7.06 -1.81 -9.69
N GLU A 150 -8.11 -1.43 -8.96
CA GLU A 150 -9.24 -0.69 -9.55
C GLU A 150 -8.80 0.66 -10.12
N HIS A 151 -7.82 1.30 -9.46
CA HIS A 151 -7.27 2.59 -9.86
C HIS A 151 -6.03 2.48 -10.77
N ASN A 152 -5.40 1.31 -10.84
CA ASN A 152 -4.20 1.02 -11.63
C ASN A 152 -4.32 -0.35 -12.33
N PRO A 153 -5.28 -0.53 -13.25
CA PRO A 153 -5.50 -1.84 -13.90
C PRO A 153 -4.37 -2.26 -14.82
N ASP A 154 -3.56 -1.31 -15.29
CA ASP A 154 -2.33 -1.52 -16.07
C ASP A 154 -1.28 -2.35 -15.31
N GLU A 155 -1.31 -2.32 -13.97
CA GLU A 155 -0.41 -3.12 -13.12
C GLU A 155 -0.80 -4.60 -13.04
N LEU A 156 -1.92 -5.02 -13.61
CA LEU A 156 -2.29 -6.44 -13.59
C LEU A 156 -1.28 -7.31 -14.35
N LEU A 157 -0.69 -6.77 -15.42
CA LEU A 157 0.33 -7.46 -16.21
C LEU A 157 1.67 -7.60 -15.47
N SER A 158 2.01 -6.65 -14.59
CA SER A 158 3.28 -6.69 -13.85
C SER A 158 3.34 -7.85 -12.85
N LEU A 159 2.19 -8.39 -12.44
CA LEU A 159 2.11 -9.63 -11.65
C LEU A 159 2.73 -10.85 -12.34
N GLY A 160 2.83 -10.84 -13.67
CA GLY A 160 3.35 -11.96 -14.47
C GLY A 160 4.87 -12.02 -14.51
N ASP A 161 5.54 -10.93 -14.13
CA ASP A 161 6.98 -10.76 -14.20
C ASP A 161 7.59 -10.79 -12.78
N PRO A 162 8.24 -11.90 -12.37
CA PRO A 162 8.91 -11.98 -11.08
C PRO A 162 10.02 -10.93 -10.90
N GLU A 163 10.72 -10.55 -11.97
CA GLU A 163 11.75 -9.51 -11.91
C GLU A 163 11.10 -8.13 -11.74
N GLY A 164 9.96 -7.91 -12.39
CA GLY A 164 9.11 -6.73 -12.23
C GLY A 164 8.65 -6.49 -10.78
N LEU A 165 8.38 -7.58 -10.04
CA LEU A 165 8.02 -7.57 -8.62
C LEU A 165 9.23 -7.49 -7.67
N GLY A 166 10.46 -7.63 -8.18
CA GLY A 166 11.69 -7.65 -7.39
C GLY A 166 11.93 -6.35 -6.62
N VAL A 167 12.87 -6.40 -5.67
CA VAL A 167 13.32 -5.25 -4.86
C VAL A 167 13.89 -4.16 -5.76
N ARG A 168 13.49 -2.91 -5.53
CA ARG A 168 14.05 -1.72 -6.18
C ARG A 168 15.11 -1.08 -5.30
N SER A 169 16.17 -0.60 -5.93
CA SER A 169 17.17 0.20 -5.21
C SER A 169 16.61 1.56 -4.83
N ALA A 170 17.19 2.20 -3.80
CA ALA A 170 16.82 3.56 -3.41
C ALA A 170 17.01 4.56 -4.57
N ASP A 171 18.03 4.36 -5.41
CA ASP A 171 18.29 5.19 -6.59
C ASP A 171 17.22 5.01 -7.67
N ASP A 172 16.75 3.79 -7.92
CA ASP A 172 15.65 3.54 -8.85
C ASP A 172 14.35 4.18 -8.37
N LEU A 173 14.05 4.08 -7.08
CA LEU A 173 12.87 4.72 -6.47
C LEU A 173 12.96 6.25 -6.54
N ALA A 174 14.13 6.84 -6.29
CA ALA A 174 14.37 8.27 -6.42
C ALA A 174 14.18 8.75 -7.87
N LYS A 175 14.73 8.02 -8.84
CA LYS A 175 14.54 8.29 -10.27
C LYS A 175 13.07 8.18 -10.67
N GLY A 176 12.37 7.16 -10.17
CA GLY A 176 10.94 6.94 -10.39
C GLY A 176 10.08 8.09 -9.84
N ALA A 177 10.35 8.53 -8.61
CA ALA A 177 9.67 9.66 -7.98
C ALA A 177 9.90 10.96 -8.77
N SER A 178 11.14 11.26 -9.16
CA SER A 178 11.47 12.44 -9.99
C SER A 178 10.77 12.37 -11.37
N ALA A 179 10.79 11.21 -12.03
CA ALA A 179 10.12 11.01 -13.32
C ALA A 179 8.59 11.19 -13.20
N ALA A 180 8.00 10.80 -12.07
CA ALA A 180 6.60 11.01 -11.76
C ALA A 180 6.23 12.50 -11.57
N LEU A 181 7.20 13.42 -11.49
CA LEU A 181 6.95 14.85 -11.34
C LEU A 181 7.36 15.67 -12.57
N ARG A 182 8.46 15.28 -13.23
CA ARG A 182 9.21 16.07 -14.22
C ARG A 182 8.38 16.75 -15.32
N TRP A 183 7.44 16.03 -15.93
CA TRP A 183 6.67 16.55 -17.07
C TRP A 183 5.40 17.32 -16.68
N ARG A 184 5.07 17.37 -15.39
CA ARG A 184 3.86 17.99 -14.87
C ARG A 184 4.15 19.43 -14.46
N THR A 185 3.27 20.35 -14.83
CA THR A 185 3.49 21.79 -14.62
C THR A 185 2.82 22.30 -13.35
N GLY A 186 1.65 21.78 -12.99
CA GLY A 186 0.90 22.20 -11.79
C GLY A 186 1.22 21.39 -10.53
N GLN A 187 1.18 22.04 -9.36
CA GLN A 187 1.39 21.38 -8.06
C GLN A 187 0.39 20.24 -7.81
N ALA A 188 -0.89 20.43 -8.14
CA ALA A 188 -1.92 19.40 -8.00
C ALA A 188 -1.72 18.20 -8.95
N GLU A 189 -1.15 18.42 -10.14
CA GLU A 189 -0.80 17.35 -11.05
C GLU A 189 0.42 16.58 -10.56
N ARG A 190 1.47 17.30 -10.15
CA ARG A 190 2.67 16.74 -9.52
C ARG A 190 2.31 15.86 -8.33
N ARG A 191 1.49 16.37 -7.41
CA ARG A 191 0.99 15.61 -6.27
C ARG A 191 0.29 14.31 -6.70
N ARG A 192 -0.63 14.37 -7.67
CA ARG A 192 -1.29 13.18 -8.23
C ARG A 192 -0.30 12.21 -8.87
N GLY A 193 0.71 12.72 -9.56
CA GLY A 193 1.79 11.92 -10.15
C GLY A 193 2.54 11.13 -9.09
N LEU A 194 3.00 11.81 -8.03
CA LEU A 194 3.71 11.18 -6.94
C LEU A 194 2.83 10.21 -6.14
N TYR A 195 1.57 10.56 -5.89
CA TYR A 195 0.60 9.68 -5.25
C TYR A 195 0.41 8.36 -6.02
N ARG A 196 0.27 8.43 -7.36
CA ARG A 196 0.17 7.23 -8.21
C ARG A 196 1.46 6.42 -8.23
N PHE A 197 2.62 7.09 -8.28
CA PHE A 197 3.91 6.41 -8.17
C PHE A 197 4.03 5.64 -6.86
N ARG A 198 3.77 6.30 -5.72
CA ARG A 198 3.78 5.67 -4.39
C ARG A 198 2.83 4.47 -4.32
N GLN A 199 1.59 4.60 -4.81
CA GLN A 199 0.64 3.49 -4.82
C GLN A 199 1.11 2.29 -5.64
N ARG A 200 1.71 2.51 -6.81
CA ARG A 200 2.22 1.41 -7.65
C ARG A 200 3.40 0.68 -6.99
N GLU A 201 4.34 1.43 -6.44
CA GLU A 201 5.49 0.84 -5.75
C GLU A 201 5.07 0.11 -4.47
N GLU A 202 4.15 0.68 -3.69
CA GLU A 202 3.60 0.00 -2.52
C GLU A 202 2.82 -1.27 -2.89
N LEU A 203 2.05 -1.24 -3.99
CA LEU A 203 1.37 -2.42 -4.53
C LEU A 203 2.37 -3.52 -4.89
N ARG A 204 3.48 -3.15 -5.56
CA ARG A 204 4.56 -4.08 -5.93
C ARG A 204 5.19 -4.71 -4.69
N ILE A 205 5.55 -3.89 -3.69
CA ILE A 205 6.13 -4.36 -2.42
C ILE A 205 5.16 -5.30 -1.71
N ALA A 206 3.88 -4.90 -1.58
CA ALA A 206 2.85 -5.71 -0.94
C ALA A 206 2.57 -7.01 -1.69
N ALA A 207 2.59 -6.97 -3.03
CA ALA A 207 2.42 -8.16 -3.84
C ALA A 207 3.59 -9.13 -3.64
N ARG A 208 4.82 -8.64 -3.63
CA ARG A 208 6.02 -9.45 -3.38
C ARG A 208 5.99 -10.11 -2.01
N ASP A 209 5.64 -9.34 -0.97
CA ASP A 209 5.50 -9.76 0.42
C ASP A 209 4.46 -10.89 0.55
N VAL A 210 3.23 -10.68 0.04
CA VAL A 210 2.15 -11.69 0.11
C VAL A 210 2.44 -12.94 -0.71
N LEU A 211 3.12 -12.79 -1.85
CA LEU A 211 3.47 -13.93 -2.70
C LEU A 211 4.68 -14.71 -2.17
N GLY A 212 5.34 -14.24 -1.12
CA GLY A 212 6.49 -14.91 -0.50
C GLY A 212 7.66 -15.04 -1.48
N LEU A 213 7.94 -13.98 -2.26
CA LEU A 213 9.03 -13.99 -3.24
C LEU A 213 10.39 -13.60 -2.64
N ASP A 214 10.40 -13.09 -1.42
CA ASP A 214 11.63 -12.83 -0.64
C ASP A 214 12.04 -14.07 0.16
N ASP A 215 13.31 -14.11 0.55
CA ASP A 215 13.80 -15.08 1.54
C ASP A 215 13.08 -14.85 2.89
N GLU A 216 12.50 -15.91 3.45
CA GLU A 216 11.60 -15.87 4.61
C GLU A 216 12.28 -15.27 5.85
N GLU A 217 13.59 -15.46 6.02
CA GLU A 217 14.34 -14.91 7.15
C GLU A 217 14.55 -13.39 7.05
N ALA A 218 14.59 -12.83 5.83
CA ALA A 218 14.89 -11.42 5.58
C ALA A 218 13.67 -10.59 5.15
N ALA A 219 12.54 -11.23 4.80
CA ALA A 219 11.38 -10.60 4.18
C ALA A 219 10.89 -9.34 4.91
N VAL A 220 10.78 -9.39 6.25
CA VAL A 220 10.31 -8.23 7.03
C VAL A 220 11.28 -7.05 6.95
N ALA A 221 12.59 -7.32 7.06
CA ALA A 221 13.61 -6.28 7.00
C ALA A 221 13.73 -5.68 5.59
N VAL A 222 13.66 -6.52 4.55
CA VAL A 222 13.69 -6.10 3.15
C VAL A 222 12.47 -5.22 2.84
N THR A 223 11.27 -5.65 3.20
CA THR A 223 10.03 -4.88 3.02
C THR A 223 10.10 -3.55 3.76
N GLY A 224 10.52 -3.55 5.03
CA GLY A 224 10.64 -2.33 5.82
C GLY A 224 11.67 -1.34 5.24
N SER A 225 12.82 -1.83 4.80
CA SER A 225 13.85 -1.02 4.17
C SER A 225 13.38 -0.42 2.84
N GLU A 226 12.64 -1.18 2.03
CA GLU A 226 12.17 -0.71 0.74
C GLU A 226 11.01 0.28 0.87
N LEU A 227 10.08 0.05 1.80
CA LEU A 227 9.04 1.03 2.16
C LEU A 227 9.66 2.34 2.65
N THR A 228 10.75 2.25 3.42
CA THR A 228 11.54 3.41 3.85
C THR A 228 12.15 4.12 2.65
N ALA A 229 12.82 3.40 1.74
CA ALA A 229 13.42 3.99 0.55
C ALA A 229 12.38 4.67 -0.37
N LEU A 230 11.17 4.09 -0.50
CA LEU A 230 10.06 4.69 -1.22
C LEU A 230 9.57 5.99 -0.57
N ALA A 231 9.48 6.01 0.77
CA ALA A 231 9.12 7.20 1.52
C ALA A 231 10.18 8.31 1.38
N GLU A 232 11.47 7.97 1.45
CA GLU A 232 12.59 8.91 1.24
C GLU A 232 12.56 9.50 -0.18
N ALA A 233 12.41 8.66 -1.20
CA ALA A 233 12.30 9.10 -2.59
C ALA A 233 11.11 10.05 -2.77
N SER A 234 9.97 9.73 -2.15
CA SER A 234 8.77 10.56 -2.22
C SER A 234 8.94 11.89 -1.48
N LEU A 235 9.56 11.88 -0.30
CA LEU A 235 9.83 13.06 0.51
C LEU A 235 10.82 14.00 -0.19
N ALA A 236 11.90 13.45 -0.75
CA ALA A 236 12.89 14.22 -1.50
C ALA A 236 12.26 14.90 -2.72
N ALA A 237 11.47 14.16 -3.50
CA ALA A 237 10.78 14.69 -4.68
C ALA A 237 9.71 15.74 -4.31
N ALA A 238 9.02 15.57 -3.16
CA ALA A 238 8.10 16.56 -2.63
C ALA A 238 8.82 17.84 -2.20
N LEU A 239 9.96 17.73 -1.51
CA LEU A 239 10.74 18.87 -1.07
C LEU A 239 11.34 19.64 -2.26
N GLU A 240 11.85 18.95 -3.28
CA GLU A 240 12.29 19.56 -4.55
C GLU A 240 11.14 20.33 -5.24
N THR A 241 9.91 19.82 -5.13
CA THR A 241 8.73 20.50 -5.69
C THR A 241 8.31 21.72 -4.90
N VAL A 242 8.50 21.71 -3.57
CA VAL A 242 8.24 22.87 -2.71
C VAL A 242 9.29 23.96 -2.95
N ASP A 243 10.53 23.57 -3.27
CA ASP A 243 11.66 24.46 -3.57
C ASP A 243 11.92 25.46 -2.42
N PRO A 244 12.53 24.99 -1.30
CA PRO A 244 12.79 25.82 -0.14
C PRO A 244 13.69 27.01 -0.50
N PRO A 245 13.32 28.26 -0.15
CA PRO A 245 14.14 29.44 -0.44
C PRO A 245 15.30 29.62 0.56
N VAL A 246 15.42 28.72 1.55
CA VAL A 246 16.49 28.67 2.55
C VAL A 246 17.06 27.25 2.58
N PRO A 247 18.34 27.05 2.98
CA PRO A 247 18.87 25.70 3.20
C PRO A 247 18.01 24.96 4.22
N PHE A 248 17.39 23.86 3.81
CA PHE A 248 16.34 23.17 4.55
C PHE A 248 16.52 21.67 4.44
N ALA A 249 16.38 20.94 5.55
CA ALA A 249 16.50 19.49 5.62
C ALA A 249 15.36 18.87 6.43
N ALA A 250 14.95 17.67 6.02
CA ALA A 250 14.05 16.81 6.77
C ALA A 250 14.85 15.66 7.39
N VAL A 251 14.69 15.49 8.71
CA VAL A 251 15.35 14.46 9.50
C VAL A 251 14.28 13.45 9.94
N ALA A 252 14.41 12.22 9.47
CA ALA A 252 13.56 11.11 9.86
C ALA A 252 13.84 10.71 11.31
N MET A 253 12.76 10.35 12.00
CA MET A 253 12.76 9.91 13.39
C MET A 253 12.04 8.55 13.50
N GLY A 254 12.04 7.94 14.70
CA GLY A 254 11.19 6.78 14.97
C GLY A 254 11.45 5.60 14.04
N ARG A 255 10.38 5.02 13.47
CA ARG A 255 10.50 3.89 12.52
C ARG A 255 11.06 4.32 11.18
N PHE A 256 10.80 5.56 10.77
CA PHE A 256 11.31 6.10 9.51
C PHE A 256 12.83 6.29 9.56
N GLY A 257 13.32 6.87 10.65
CA GLY A 257 14.76 7.04 10.90
C GLY A 257 15.50 5.70 11.04
N GLY A 258 14.84 4.70 11.64
CA GLY A 258 15.34 3.33 11.78
C GLY A 258 15.24 2.44 10.53
N ALA A 259 14.76 2.95 9.39
CA ALA A 259 14.58 2.20 8.15
C ALA A 259 13.67 0.95 8.26
N GLU A 260 12.64 1.05 9.10
CA GLU A 260 11.72 -0.04 9.44
C GLU A 260 10.25 0.38 9.27
N LEU A 261 9.94 1.12 8.19
CA LEU A 261 8.56 1.48 7.88
C LEU A 261 7.67 0.26 7.63
N SER A 262 6.38 0.44 7.84
CA SER A 262 5.30 -0.50 7.53
C SER A 262 4.27 0.21 6.65
N TYR A 263 3.37 -0.54 6.01
CA TYR A 263 2.34 0.03 5.11
C TYR A 263 1.49 1.14 5.76
N ALA A 264 1.25 1.07 7.07
CA ALA A 264 0.45 2.03 7.81
C ALA A 264 1.30 3.05 8.61
N SER A 265 2.60 3.17 8.30
CA SER A 265 3.46 4.11 9.02
C SER A 265 3.25 5.55 8.57
N ASP A 266 3.23 6.46 9.54
CA ASP A 266 3.40 7.89 9.34
C ASP A 266 4.89 8.23 9.17
N LEU A 267 5.19 9.40 8.61
CA LEU A 267 6.55 9.92 8.51
C LEU A 267 6.85 10.82 9.71
N ASP A 268 7.50 10.26 10.72
CA ASP A 268 8.03 11.01 11.86
C ASP A 268 9.21 11.88 11.40
N LEU A 269 9.04 13.21 11.45
CA LEU A 269 10.02 14.17 10.92
C LEU A 269 10.38 15.28 11.93
N LEU A 270 11.64 15.70 11.90
CA LEU A 270 12.09 17.02 12.34
C LEU A 270 12.45 17.84 11.09
N LEU A 271 11.94 19.07 11.02
CA LEU A 271 12.26 19.99 9.94
C LEU A 271 13.28 21.01 10.45
N VAL A 272 14.38 21.14 9.70
CA VAL A 272 15.56 21.88 10.10
C VAL A 272 15.93 22.84 8.99
N TYR A 273 16.33 24.06 9.33
CA TYR A 273 16.84 25.01 8.35
C TYR A 273 18.08 25.74 8.85
N GLU A 274 18.84 26.33 7.93
CA GLU A 274 19.87 27.31 8.23
C GLU A 274 19.39 28.73 7.92
N GLY A 275 19.52 29.62 8.90
CA GLY A 275 19.11 31.01 8.81
C GLY A 275 19.00 31.63 10.20
N SER A 276 19.06 32.96 10.26
CA SER A 276 19.06 33.71 11.54
C SER A 276 18.13 34.91 11.54
N THR A 277 17.57 35.28 10.40
CA THR A 277 16.66 36.42 10.28
C THR A 277 15.21 36.00 10.46
N ALA A 278 14.33 36.95 10.76
CA ALA A 278 12.88 36.70 10.79
C ALA A 278 12.33 36.28 9.42
N ALA A 279 12.96 36.76 8.33
CA ALA A 279 12.59 36.34 6.98
C ALA A 279 12.93 34.87 6.72
N ASP A 280 14.10 34.40 7.16
CA ASP A 280 14.50 32.99 7.05
C ASP A 280 13.54 32.08 7.82
N PHE A 281 13.13 32.51 9.03
CA PHE A 281 12.14 31.79 9.83
C PHE A 281 10.79 31.67 9.12
N SER A 282 10.24 32.79 8.63
CA SER A 282 8.96 32.77 7.89
C SER A 282 9.04 31.90 6.64
N ALA A 283 10.15 31.96 5.90
CA ALA A 283 10.40 31.13 4.74
C ALA A 283 10.46 29.62 5.07
N ALA A 284 11.08 29.26 6.19
CA ALA A 284 11.15 27.88 6.65
C ALA A 284 9.79 27.35 7.13
N GLU A 285 9.00 28.16 7.84
CA GLU A 285 7.62 27.81 8.23
C GLU A 285 6.73 27.62 6.99
N GLU A 286 6.78 28.54 6.02
CA GLU A 286 6.03 28.41 4.77
C GLU A 286 6.44 27.15 3.98
N THR A 287 7.74 26.84 3.95
CA THR A 287 8.26 25.60 3.34
C THR A 287 7.68 24.36 4.03
N ALA A 288 7.66 24.35 5.37
CA ALA A 288 7.09 23.25 6.15
C ALA A 288 5.59 23.09 5.88
N GLU A 289 4.81 24.18 5.88
CA GLU A 289 3.38 24.16 5.58
C GLU A 289 3.11 23.61 4.17
N ARG A 290 3.85 24.10 3.15
CA ARG A 290 3.72 23.64 1.76
C ARG A 290 4.08 22.17 1.61
N LEU A 291 5.08 21.68 2.35
CA LEU A 291 5.47 20.27 2.35
C LEU A 291 4.37 19.39 2.98
N LEU A 292 3.83 19.80 4.13
CA LEU A 292 2.72 19.11 4.80
C LEU A 292 1.47 19.08 3.92
N GLU A 293 1.14 20.18 3.24
CA GLU A 293 0.02 20.23 2.30
C GLU A 293 0.26 19.33 1.09
N PHE A 294 1.48 19.30 0.55
CA PHE A 294 1.81 18.45 -0.60
C PHE A 294 1.71 16.96 -0.26
N LEU A 295 2.22 16.53 0.89
CA LEU A 295 2.20 15.14 1.31
C LEU A 295 0.83 14.71 1.89
N GLY A 296 0.21 15.54 2.72
CA GLY A 296 -0.94 15.19 3.54
C GLY A 296 -2.23 15.98 3.29
N GLY A 297 -2.22 17.04 2.48
CA GLY A 297 -3.32 18.01 2.37
C GLY A 297 -4.58 17.52 1.63
N GLN A 298 -4.61 16.30 1.11
CA GLN A 298 -5.77 15.72 0.44
C GLN A 298 -6.03 14.29 0.93
N THR A 299 -7.28 13.84 0.81
CA THR A 299 -7.67 12.47 1.14
C THR A 299 -7.84 11.64 -0.15
N PRO A 300 -7.15 10.50 -0.29
CA PRO A 300 -6.09 9.99 0.60
C PRO A 300 -4.75 10.78 0.47
N PRO A 301 -3.95 10.84 1.55
CA PRO A 301 -2.64 11.48 1.54
C PRO A 301 -1.62 10.63 0.76
N ILE A 302 -0.50 11.24 0.34
CA ILE A 302 0.68 10.49 -0.13
C ILE A 302 1.31 9.77 1.06
N TYR A 303 1.61 10.54 2.11
CA TYR A 303 2.01 10.04 3.41
C TYR A 303 1.41 10.95 4.50
N PRO A 304 0.89 10.39 5.58
CA PRO A 304 0.71 11.16 6.81
C PRO A 304 2.10 11.56 7.34
N VAL A 305 2.24 12.79 7.81
CA VAL A 305 3.48 13.32 8.40
C VAL A 305 3.21 13.65 9.86
N ASP A 306 4.03 13.12 10.75
CA ASP A 306 3.99 13.43 12.17
C ASP A 306 5.21 14.28 12.57
N LEU A 307 4.95 15.45 13.13
CA LEU A 307 5.95 16.38 13.65
C LEU A 307 5.91 16.43 15.20
N GLY A 308 5.31 15.44 15.84
CA GLY A 308 5.09 15.38 17.29
C GLY A 308 6.37 15.28 18.12
N LEU A 309 7.45 14.80 17.52
CA LEU A 309 8.77 14.67 18.15
C LEU A 309 9.59 15.96 18.14
N ARG A 310 9.08 17.05 17.54
CA ARG A 310 9.79 18.34 17.52
C ARG A 310 9.83 19.00 18.90
N PRO A 311 10.86 19.79 19.20
CA PRO A 311 10.93 20.60 20.41
C PRO A 311 9.63 21.37 20.68
N GLU A 312 9.14 21.30 21.92
CA GLU A 312 7.87 21.91 22.36
C GLU A 312 6.60 21.30 21.71
N GLY A 313 6.75 20.19 20.96
CA GLY A 313 5.66 19.45 20.34
C GLY A 313 4.76 20.34 19.49
N LYS A 314 3.44 20.23 19.68
CA LYS A 314 2.44 21.01 18.93
C LYS A 314 2.54 22.53 19.13
N GLN A 315 3.19 22.99 20.20
CA GLN A 315 3.36 24.42 20.50
C GLN A 315 4.65 24.99 19.90
N GLY A 316 5.56 24.12 19.44
CA GLY A 316 6.78 24.53 18.75
C GLY A 316 6.54 24.85 17.27
N PRO A 317 7.46 25.63 16.66
CA PRO A 317 7.43 25.93 15.23
C PRO A 317 7.51 24.64 14.40
N LEU A 318 6.98 24.64 13.19
CA LEU A 318 7.02 23.48 12.29
C LEU A 318 8.46 23.18 11.85
N ALA A 319 9.25 24.22 11.58
CA ALA A 319 10.67 24.14 11.27
C ALA A 319 11.49 24.98 12.26
N ARG A 320 12.66 24.47 12.66
CA ARG A 320 13.54 25.15 13.62
C ARG A 320 14.95 25.29 13.06
N SER A 321 15.59 26.43 13.34
CA SER A 321 16.94 26.68 12.86
C SER A 321 17.94 25.75 13.55
N LEU A 322 19.09 25.49 12.90
CA LEU A 322 20.21 24.76 13.51
C LEU A 322 20.59 25.34 14.88
N GLU A 323 20.71 26.67 14.99
CA GLU A 323 21.04 27.32 16.26
C GLU A 323 19.92 27.18 17.31
N GLY A 324 18.66 27.17 16.87
CA GLY A 324 17.51 26.89 17.70
C GLY A 324 17.54 25.47 18.29
N TYR A 325 17.85 24.46 17.47
CA TYR A 325 18.04 23.09 17.95
C TYR A 325 19.23 22.97 18.91
N ARG A 326 20.37 23.60 18.59
CA ARG A 326 21.54 23.63 19.46
C ARG A 326 21.21 24.18 20.83
N THR A 327 20.56 25.35 20.87
CA THR A 327 20.18 25.99 22.13
C THR A 327 19.17 25.13 22.88
N TYR A 328 18.21 24.52 22.16
CA TYR A 328 17.19 23.69 22.77
C TYR A 328 17.77 22.46 23.45
N TYR A 329 18.55 21.66 22.72
CA TYR A 329 19.05 20.41 23.25
C TYR A 329 20.11 20.59 24.35
N ALA A 330 20.82 21.71 24.34
CA ALA A 330 21.75 22.08 25.39
C ALA A 330 21.07 22.45 26.72
N ARG A 331 19.86 23.02 26.69
CA ARG A 331 19.24 23.64 27.88
C ARG A 331 17.97 22.95 28.38
N TRP A 332 17.14 22.40 27.48
CA TRP A 332 15.79 21.96 27.81
C TRP A 332 15.45 20.52 27.40
N ALA A 333 16.34 19.82 26.68
CA ALA A 333 16.08 18.45 26.22
C ALA A 333 15.63 17.50 27.34
N LEU A 334 14.48 16.89 27.14
CA LEU A 334 13.97 15.81 27.99
C LEU A 334 14.69 14.49 27.65
N MET A 335 14.75 13.58 28.62
CA MET A 335 15.43 12.28 28.44
C MET A 335 14.84 11.45 27.31
N TRP A 336 13.51 11.48 27.13
CA TRP A 336 12.86 10.74 26.05
C TRP A 336 13.17 11.34 24.66
N GLU A 337 13.39 12.66 24.57
CA GLU A 337 13.78 13.31 23.30
C GLU A 337 15.19 12.87 22.90
N ARG A 338 16.10 12.74 23.87
CA ARG A 338 17.44 12.19 23.65
C ARG A 338 17.38 10.75 23.15
N GLN A 339 16.52 9.93 23.74
CA GLN A 339 16.31 8.56 23.26
C GLN A 339 15.73 8.52 21.84
N ALA A 340 14.81 9.43 21.50
CA ALA A 340 14.28 9.52 20.14
C ALA A 340 15.35 9.91 19.11
N LEU A 341 16.30 10.77 19.49
CA LEU A 341 17.42 11.20 18.65
C LEU A 341 18.39 10.08 18.24
N LEU A 342 18.42 8.95 18.96
CA LEU A 342 19.20 7.77 18.54
C LEU A 342 18.79 7.23 17.16
N ARG A 343 17.58 7.57 16.71
CA ARG A 343 17.07 7.20 15.38
C ARG A 343 16.99 8.39 14.43
N ALA A 344 17.57 9.53 14.77
CA ALA A 344 17.60 10.68 13.88
C ALA A 344 18.45 10.38 12.64
N ARG A 345 17.90 10.59 11.45
CA ARG A 345 18.62 10.41 10.18
C ARG A 345 18.18 11.45 9.15
N PRO A 346 19.09 12.29 8.63
CA PRO A 346 18.77 13.17 7.51
C PRO A 346 18.37 12.34 6.29
N VAL A 347 17.21 12.64 5.70
CA VAL A 347 16.63 11.84 4.59
C VAL A 347 16.30 12.66 3.35
N ALA A 348 16.12 13.97 3.47
CA ALA A 348 15.83 14.84 2.33
C ALA A 348 16.29 16.28 2.59
N GLY A 349 16.53 17.01 1.51
CA GLY A 349 16.89 18.43 1.52
C GLY A 349 18.39 18.67 1.46
N ASP A 350 18.83 19.80 2.02
CA ASP A 350 20.22 20.23 2.01
C ASP A 350 21.09 19.28 2.87
N PRO A 351 22.08 18.59 2.26
CA PRO A 351 22.90 17.61 2.97
C PRO A 351 23.80 18.25 4.03
N ASP A 352 24.23 19.50 3.86
CA ASP A 352 25.07 20.20 4.84
C ASP A 352 24.26 20.60 6.06
N VAL A 353 23.00 21.02 5.89
CA VAL A 353 22.08 21.28 7.01
C VAL A 353 21.82 20.00 7.78
N GLY A 354 21.54 18.89 7.08
CA GLY A 354 21.35 17.58 7.71
C GLY A 354 22.58 17.11 8.51
N ARG A 355 23.78 17.23 7.92
CA ARG A 355 25.04 16.89 8.60
C ARG A 355 25.26 17.73 9.86
N ARG A 356 25.08 19.05 9.77
CA ARG A 356 25.27 19.97 10.90
C ARG A 356 24.22 19.76 12.00
N PHE A 357 23.01 19.34 11.65
CA PHE A 357 22.03 18.90 12.64
C PHE A 357 22.55 17.68 13.41
N MET A 358 23.10 16.68 12.72
CA MET A 358 23.66 15.50 13.38
C MET A 358 24.81 15.86 14.33
N GLU A 359 25.71 16.75 13.94
CA GLU A 359 26.78 17.28 14.80
C GLU A 359 26.25 17.99 16.06
N ILE A 360 25.04 18.55 16.01
CA ILE A 360 24.39 19.19 17.16
C ILE A 360 23.81 18.14 18.13
N VAL A 361 23.24 17.05 17.62
CA VAL A 361 22.53 16.06 18.44
C VAL A 361 23.40 14.91 18.92
N GLU A 362 24.52 14.63 18.25
CA GLU A 362 25.46 13.56 18.63
C GLU A 362 25.99 13.66 20.07
N PRO A 363 26.30 14.85 20.63
CA PRO A 363 26.73 14.98 22.04
C PRO A 363 25.60 14.75 23.06
N HIS A 364 24.38 14.50 22.60
CA HIS A 364 23.17 14.48 23.41
C HIS A 364 22.50 13.10 23.50
N VAL A 365 22.98 12.13 22.73
CA VAL A 365 22.44 10.76 22.61
C VAL A 365 23.29 9.72 23.34
#